data_AF-A0A6I7XMJ4-F1
#
_entry.id   AF-A0A6I7XMJ4-F1
#
_cell.length_a   1.000
_cell.length_b   1.000
_cell.length_c   1.000
_cell.angle_alpha   90.00
_cell.angle_beta   90.00
_cell.angle_gamma   90.00
#
_symmetry.space_group_name_H-M   'P 1'
#
loop_
_entity.id
_entity.type
_entity.pdbx_description
1 polymer ?
#
loop_
_entity_poly.entity_id
_entity_poly.type
_entity_poly.pdbx_seq_one_letter_code
_entity_poly.pdbx_strand_id
1 'polypeptide(L)'
;MAGAGPRLPRRRHGLRPAGRGGGRGPACRGRDGRVAVRRDAAGWDAPGSRPAARFRPSADGTAISGPVHRSRTRTTRRRENVSPLTVAERIGIIRSSLAPFPGEAAKPHRDCFDRLLESHGAGTVYSYLRQRNIINATLVSHAGHPAVADEDGPFQLYRTAALEIREIHRSELAAISREFDAQDVPLIAYKGLALDALIDNTDAPSFSNDIDLLVRKDSLADARRILESSGYEVGIRIDNGRVRRMPARISRMTEESVYSYGQVQPYHRLVPVPALEGLSDRVQALMPRTFCTVSGRLHLRISVDLHYSLNLLTEDIGTRVKPGEDTWWDDTQEIRVGGASVRTLSDAVLSWALLHRLYVDCTVLQETGLKSLCHIKLLWHRGRFDVAGVHEAGRRHPYLAPSLHQALRAVDTICDLGLQGLVDPREFRSAAAPLMNVGDCLPALLDFGVAIDLADFEEGAAAGDGVSVRFY
;
A
#
# COMPACT_ATOMS: atom_id res chain seq x y z
N MET A 1 39.64 20.10 62.28
CA MET A 1 39.26 18.85 61.61
C MET A 1 38.08 19.19 60.70
N ALA A 2 38.30 19.71 59.49
CA ALA A 2 38.74 19.03 58.25
C ALA A 2 37.69 18.02 57.75
N GLY A 3 37.13 18.08 56.54
CA GLY A 3 37.27 18.99 55.38
C GLY A 3 36.05 18.73 54.46
N ALA A 4 35.41 19.74 53.89
CA ALA A 4 35.81 20.44 52.67
C ALA A 4 35.69 19.57 51.39
N GLY A 5 34.51 19.60 50.77
CA GLY A 5 34.35 19.27 49.35
C GLY A 5 34.87 20.42 48.48
N PRO A 6 35.48 20.17 47.31
CA PRO A 6 36.08 21.23 46.52
C PRO A 6 35.06 21.93 45.61
N ARG A 7 35.08 23.26 45.66
CA ARG A 7 34.56 24.16 44.62
C ARG A 7 35.65 24.47 43.58
N LEU A 8 35.26 24.34 42.30
CA LEU A 8 35.61 25.07 41.05
C LEU A 8 36.81 26.04 41.01
N PRO A 9 37.39 26.27 39.81
CA PRO A 9 37.26 27.62 39.25
C PRO A 9 37.11 27.75 37.71
N ARG A 10 36.54 28.91 37.34
CA ARG A 10 36.41 29.54 36.01
C ARG A 10 37.74 30.08 35.46
N ARG A 11 37.85 30.22 34.12
CA ARG A 11 38.35 31.37 33.30
C ARG A 11 38.23 30.96 31.81
N ARG A 12 37.57 31.64 30.85
CA ARG A 12 37.52 33.02 30.26
C ARG A 12 38.72 33.44 29.39
N HIS A 13 38.37 33.85 28.14
CA HIS A 13 39.07 34.63 27.09
C HIS A 13 40.06 33.85 26.17
N GLY A 14 40.04 33.97 24.83
CA GLY A 14 39.28 34.86 23.95
C GLY A 14 39.50 34.63 22.44
N LEU A 15 38.82 35.47 21.65
CA LEU A 15 39.11 35.95 20.29
C LEU A 15 38.86 35.04 19.05
N ARG A 16 37.81 35.45 18.30
CA ARG A 16 37.54 35.31 16.85
C ARG A 16 38.65 36.00 15.98
N PRO A 17 38.61 36.10 14.61
CA PRO A 17 37.62 35.64 13.58
C PRO A 17 38.20 35.08 12.24
N ALA A 18 37.33 34.51 11.38
CA ALA A 18 37.09 34.85 9.95
C ALA A 18 36.35 33.68 9.27
N GLY A 19 35.28 33.79 8.47
CA GLY A 19 34.46 34.91 8.02
C GLY A 19 33.53 34.42 6.88
N ARG A 20 32.31 34.97 6.83
CA ARG A 20 31.37 35.10 5.66
C ARG A 20 30.77 33.79 5.11
N GLY A 21 29.48 33.64 4.86
CA GLY A 21 28.25 34.46 4.85
C GLY A 21 27.12 33.51 4.40
N GLY A 22 25.82 33.69 4.59
CA GLY A 22 24.98 34.85 4.88
C GLY A 22 23.69 34.68 4.07
N GLY A 23 22.51 34.80 4.70
CA GLY A 23 21.20 34.84 4.02
C GLY A 23 20.18 33.88 4.65
N ARG A 24 19.67 34.15 5.87
CA ARG A 24 18.46 34.95 6.15
C ARG A 24 17.19 34.39 5.47
N GLY A 25 16.39 33.66 6.25
CA GLY A 25 14.94 33.59 6.02
C GLY A 25 14.22 34.86 6.51
N PRO A 26 12.95 35.06 6.16
CA PRO A 26 12.03 35.94 6.88
C PRO A 26 10.89 35.09 7.50
N ALA A 27 10.58 35.18 8.80
CA ALA A 27 10.02 36.31 9.55
C ALA A 27 8.56 36.64 9.17
N CYS A 28 7.65 36.23 10.05
CA CYS A 28 6.24 36.59 10.08
C CYS A 28 6.04 38.09 10.33
N ARG A 29 5.12 38.73 9.60
CA ARG A 29 4.39 39.95 10.00
C ARG A 29 2.99 39.91 9.39
N GLY A 30 1.97 40.01 10.23
CA GLY A 30 0.59 40.24 9.81
C GLY A 30 0.30 41.73 9.59
N ARG A 31 -0.62 42.03 8.67
CA ARG A 31 -1.72 43.01 8.83
C ARG A 31 -2.64 43.02 7.61
N ASP A 32 -3.89 43.33 7.91
CA ASP A 32 -5.09 43.47 7.09
C ASP A 32 -4.93 44.10 5.69
N GLY A 33 -5.76 43.64 4.75
CA GLY A 33 -6.04 44.35 3.51
C GLY A 33 -6.85 43.56 2.49
N ARG A 34 -8.18 43.71 2.50
CA ARG A 34 -9.04 43.37 1.34
C ARG A 34 -8.66 44.24 0.16
N VAL A 35 -8.33 43.68 -1.01
CA VAL A 35 -8.62 44.28 -2.33
C VAL A 35 -8.75 43.16 -3.38
N ALA A 36 -9.93 43.06 -3.99
CA ALA A 36 -10.14 42.41 -5.27
C ALA A 36 -9.61 43.29 -6.41
N VAL A 37 -9.17 42.73 -7.55
CA VAL A 37 -9.50 43.18 -8.93
C VAL A 37 -8.54 42.61 -10.00
N ARG A 38 -9.18 42.00 -11.01
CA ARG A 38 -8.93 41.93 -12.46
C ARG A 38 -7.57 41.55 -13.08
N ARG A 39 -7.73 40.64 -14.04
CA ARG A 39 -7.16 40.59 -15.41
C ARG A 39 -6.53 41.90 -15.90
N ASP A 40 -5.34 41.79 -16.48
CA ASP A 40 -5.11 42.24 -17.85
C ASP A 40 -3.90 41.54 -18.49
N ALA A 41 -3.97 41.44 -19.81
CA ALA A 41 -3.02 40.82 -20.71
C ALA A 41 -2.14 41.88 -21.38
N ALA A 42 -0.87 41.54 -21.62
CA ALA A 42 0.01 42.02 -22.69
C ALA A 42 1.29 41.17 -22.58
N GLY A 43 1.75 40.45 -23.60
CA GLY A 43 2.20 40.96 -24.89
C GLY A 43 3.75 40.98 -24.89
N TRP A 44 4.37 41.00 -26.06
CA TRP A 44 5.81 41.12 -26.39
C TRP A 44 6.40 39.89 -27.10
N ASP A 45 6.49 40.07 -28.43
CA ASP A 45 7.13 39.24 -29.45
C ASP A 45 8.66 39.40 -29.49
N ALA A 46 9.26 38.47 -30.24
CA ALA A 46 10.67 38.16 -30.55
C ALA A 46 11.54 39.30 -31.16
N PRO A 47 12.86 39.10 -31.39
CA PRO A 47 13.39 38.35 -32.57
C PRO A 47 14.65 37.50 -32.20
N GLY A 48 15.19 36.54 -32.95
CA GLY A 48 15.08 36.08 -34.33
C GLY A 48 16.47 35.58 -34.76
N SER A 49 16.57 34.37 -35.35
CA SER A 49 17.53 34.01 -36.41
C SER A 49 17.54 32.48 -36.67
N ARG A 50 17.08 32.09 -37.86
CA ARG A 50 17.41 30.85 -38.56
C ARG A 50 18.35 31.21 -39.72
N PRO A 51 19.06 30.22 -40.28
CA PRO A 51 18.77 29.80 -41.66
C PRO A 51 18.73 28.26 -41.76
N ALA A 52 17.79 27.57 -42.44
CA ALA A 52 17.27 27.61 -43.81
C ALA A 52 18.12 26.85 -44.85
N ALA A 53 17.59 25.72 -45.34
CA ALA A 53 17.74 25.11 -46.69
C ALA A 53 17.20 23.65 -46.63
N ARG A 54 16.40 23.06 -47.53
CA ARG A 54 15.84 23.42 -48.85
C ARG A 54 14.58 22.55 -49.13
N PHE A 55 13.64 23.11 -49.89
CA PHE A 55 12.47 22.52 -50.58
C PHE A 55 12.87 21.46 -51.66
N ARG A 56 12.03 20.58 -52.24
CA ARG A 56 10.69 20.73 -52.87
C ARG A 56 9.90 19.39 -53.03
N PRO A 57 8.60 19.44 -53.43
CA PRO A 57 7.56 18.39 -53.30
C PRO A 57 6.99 17.83 -54.63
N SER A 58 6.04 16.89 -54.55
CA SER A 58 4.95 16.63 -55.52
C SER A 58 3.73 16.10 -54.74
N ALA A 59 2.60 16.80 -54.65
CA ALA A 59 1.56 17.10 -55.66
C ALA A 59 0.44 16.04 -55.66
N ASP A 60 -0.68 16.42 -55.03
CA ASP A 60 -2.10 16.23 -55.42
C ASP A 60 -2.92 16.40 -54.13
N GLY A 61 -3.62 17.51 -53.88
CA GLY A 61 -4.76 18.02 -54.66
C GLY A 61 -6.03 17.64 -53.88
N THR A 62 -6.46 18.38 -52.86
CA THR A 62 -7.53 19.40 -53.00
C THR A 62 -7.71 20.19 -51.70
N ALA A 63 -7.80 21.52 -51.83
CA ALA A 63 -8.42 22.44 -50.87
C ALA A 63 -9.96 22.48 -51.16
N ILE A 64 -10.90 22.99 -50.37
CA ILE A 64 -11.05 24.24 -49.58
C ILE A 64 -12.26 23.99 -48.64
N SER A 65 -12.25 24.33 -47.34
CA SER A 65 -12.95 25.54 -46.82
C SER A 65 -12.82 25.64 -45.29
N GLY A 66 -12.63 26.88 -44.82
CA GLY A 66 -12.47 27.25 -43.41
C GLY A 66 -13.79 27.43 -42.64
N PRO A 67 -13.85 28.37 -41.68
CA PRO A 67 -13.67 28.05 -40.27
C PRO A 67 -14.99 28.13 -39.48
N VAL A 68 -15.22 27.19 -38.57
CA VAL A 68 -16.26 27.31 -37.54
C VAL A 68 -15.59 27.31 -36.17
N HIS A 69 -15.62 28.49 -35.54
CA HIS A 69 -15.39 28.67 -34.12
C HIS A 69 -16.28 27.71 -33.32
N ARG A 70 -15.69 26.77 -32.58
CA ARG A 70 -16.35 26.13 -31.43
C ARG A 70 -15.43 26.21 -30.22
N SER A 71 -15.90 26.99 -29.26
CA SER A 71 -15.44 27.06 -27.88
C SER A 71 -15.27 25.65 -27.30
N ARG A 72 -14.02 25.24 -27.06
CA ARG A 72 -13.71 24.06 -26.24
C ARG A 72 -13.87 24.44 -24.78
N THR A 73 -15.09 24.29 -24.26
CA THR A 73 -15.30 24.02 -22.84
C THR A 73 -14.59 22.71 -22.51
N ARG A 74 -13.53 22.83 -21.72
CA ARG A 74 -12.71 21.73 -21.25
C ARG A 74 -13.46 21.02 -20.12
N THR A 75 -14.39 20.14 -20.47
CA THR A 75 -14.96 19.18 -19.51
C THR A 75 -13.90 18.11 -19.23
N THR A 76 -13.29 18.20 -18.05
CA THR A 76 -12.57 17.10 -17.40
C THR A 76 -13.54 15.95 -17.17
N ARG A 77 -13.70 15.06 -18.15
CA ARG A 77 -14.30 13.74 -17.94
C ARG A 77 -13.36 12.93 -17.03
N ARG A 78 -13.51 13.05 -15.71
CA ARG A 78 -13.30 11.92 -14.80
C ARG A 78 -14.29 10.86 -15.27
N ARG A 79 -13.82 9.80 -15.95
CA ARG A 79 -14.60 8.56 -16.00
C ARG A 79 -14.56 8.01 -14.58
N GLU A 80 -15.58 8.34 -13.80
CA GLU A 80 -15.92 7.53 -12.64
C GLU A 80 -16.24 6.14 -13.20
N ASN A 81 -15.33 5.19 -12.99
CA ASN A 81 -15.63 3.77 -13.16
C ASN A 81 -16.62 3.42 -12.04
N VAL A 82 -17.89 3.78 -12.20
CA VAL A 82 -18.95 3.34 -11.31
C VAL A 82 -19.08 1.84 -11.53
N SER A 83 -18.82 1.06 -10.47
CA SER A 83 -19.04 -0.39 -10.50
C SER A 83 -20.47 -0.66 -10.99
N PRO A 84 -20.70 -1.67 -11.86
CA PRO A 84 -22.05 -2.06 -12.25
C PRO A 84 -22.88 -2.60 -11.06
N LEU A 85 -22.21 -2.89 -9.93
CA LEU A 85 -22.79 -3.39 -8.71
C LEU A 85 -23.26 -2.23 -7.80
N THR A 86 -24.48 -2.34 -7.28
CA THR A 86 -24.98 -1.46 -6.23
C THR A 86 -24.15 -1.58 -4.94
N VAL A 87 -24.28 -0.62 -4.02
CA VAL A 87 -23.63 -0.70 -2.70
C VAL A 87 -24.00 -1.99 -1.96
N ALA A 88 -25.28 -2.36 -1.95
CA ALA A 88 -25.76 -3.56 -1.27
C ALA A 88 -25.16 -4.85 -1.86
N GLU A 89 -25.05 -4.93 -3.19
CA GLU A 89 -24.44 -6.07 -3.87
C GLU A 89 -22.94 -6.17 -3.61
N ARG A 90 -22.23 -5.05 -3.59
CA ARG A 90 -20.81 -4.97 -3.24
C ARG A 90 -20.55 -5.49 -1.81
N ILE A 91 -21.34 -5.03 -0.85
CA ILE A 91 -21.32 -5.54 0.53
C ILE A 91 -21.62 -7.04 0.56
N GLY A 92 -22.64 -7.47 -0.19
CA GLY A 92 -23.03 -8.87 -0.32
C GLY A 92 -21.87 -9.75 -0.79
N ILE A 93 -21.18 -9.37 -1.88
CA ILE A 93 -20.02 -10.09 -2.43
C ILE A 93 -18.86 -10.16 -1.41
N ILE A 94 -18.53 -9.03 -0.77
CA ILE A 94 -17.44 -8.96 0.22
C ILE A 94 -17.74 -9.91 1.37
N ARG A 95 -18.94 -9.81 1.98
CA ARG A 95 -19.30 -10.63 3.15
C ARG A 95 -19.49 -12.09 2.79
N SER A 96 -20.10 -12.41 1.65
CA SER A 96 -20.27 -13.81 1.23
C SER A 96 -18.94 -14.51 0.94
N SER A 97 -17.87 -13.77 0.65
CA SER A 97 -16.53 -14.33 0.44
C SER A 97 -15.70 -14.32 1.73
N LEU A 98 -15.71 -13.24 2.50
CA LEU A 98 -14.84 -13.10 3.67
C LEU A 98 -15.40 -13.73 4.93
N ALA A 99 -16.71 -13.67 5.21
CA ALA A 99 -17.28 -14.24 6.43
C ALA A 99 -17.09 -15.78 6.54
N PRO A 100 -17.28 -16.59 5.49
CA PRO A 100 -17.03 -18.02 5.58
C PRO A 100 -15.55 -18.44 5.55
N PHE A 101 -14.66 -17.64 4.94
CA PHE A 101 -13.24 -17.95 4.85
C PHE A 101 -12.58 -18.19 6.24
N PRO A 102 -11.68 -19.19 6.42
CA PRO A 102 -11.13 -20.13 5.44
C PRO A 102 -11.95 -21.42 5.27
N GLY A 103 -13.23 -21.42 5.64
CA GLY A 103 -14.14 -22.55 5.43
C GLY A 103 -15.05 -22.36 4.22
N GLU A 104 -15.86 -23.37 3.95
CA GLU A 104 -16.90 -23.31 2.91
C GLU A 104 -18.07 -22.41 3.34
N ALA A 105 -18.64 -21.69 2.38
CA ALA A 105 -19.80 -20.85 2.59
C ALA A 105 -21.03 -21.64 3.03
N ALA A 106 -21.64 -21.23 4.14
CA ALA A 106 -22.96 -21.69 4.53
C ALA A 106 -24.05 -21.19 3.56
N LYS A 107 -25.24 -21.81 3.60
CA LYS A 107 -26.36 -21.53 2.68
C LYS A 107 -26.64 -20.02 2.46
N PRO A 108 -26.75 -19.16 3.48
CA PRO A 108 -27.04 -17.74 3.25
C PRO A 108 -25.96 -17.00 2.43
N HIS A 109 -24.69 -17.38 2.61
CA HIS A 109 -23.57 -16.80 1.85
C HIS A 109 -23.48 -17.36 0.44
N ARG A 110 -23.75 -18.67 0.25
CA ARG A 110 -23.86 -19.30 -1.08
C ARG A 110 -25.00 -18.69 -1.88
N ASP A 111 -26.22 -18.69 -1.33
CA ASP A 111 -27.40 -18.11 -1.99
C ASP A 111 -27.18 -16.64 -2.38
N CYS A 112 -26.43 -15.88 -1.57
CA CYS A 112 -26.06 -14.50 -1.90
C CYS A 112 -25.10 -14.45 -3.11
N PHE A 113 -24.03 -15.24 -3.09
CA PHE A 113 -23.05 -15.31 -4.15
C PHE A 113 -23.65 -15.80 -5.48
N ASP A 114 -24.51 -16.81 -5.43
CA ASP A 114 -25.22 -17.37 -6.59
C ASP A 114 -26.08 -16.30 -7.28
N ARG A 115 -26.92 -15.58 -6.52
CA ARG A 115 -27.74 -14.48 -7.06
C ARG A 115 -26.90 -13.39 -7.74
N LEU A 116 -25.73 -13.08 -7.17
CA LEU A 116 -24.82 -12.06 -7.72
C LEU A 116 -24.19 -12.54 -9.02
N LEU A 117 -23.82 -13.81 -9.11
CA LEU A 117 -23.33 -14.42 -10.35
C LEU A 117 -24.42 -14.52 -11.42
N GLU A 118 -25.64 -14.90 -11.07
CA GLU A 118 -26.79 -14.94 -11.98
C GLU A 118 -27.10 -13.55 -12.55
N SER A 119 -27.02 -12.52 -11.71
CA SER A 119 -27.39 -11.14 -12.10
C SER A 119 -26.31 -10.43 -12.92
N HIS A 120 -25.03 -10.68 -12.64
CA HIS A 120 -23.92 -9.89 -13.21
C HIS A 120 -22.90 -10.71 -14.02
N GLY A 121 -22.98 -12.03 -13.96
CA GLY A 121 -22.03 -12.95 -14.58
C GLY A 121 -20.69 -13.07 -13.83
N ALA A 122 -19.99 -14.19 -14.08
CA ALA A 122 -18.71 -14.51 -13.43
C ALA A 122 -17.61 -13.46 -13.66
N GLY A 123 -17.53 -12.88 -14.86
CA GLY A 123 -16.50 -11.89 -15.20
C GLY A 123 -16.59 -10.60 -14.37
N THR A 124 -17.81 -10.12 -14.13
CA THR A 124 -18.07 -8.91 -13.33
C THR A 124 -17.74 -9.15 -11.86
N VAL A 125 -18.25 -10.24 -11.28
CA VAL A 125 -18.02 -10.62 -9.89
C VAL A 125 -16.53 -10.87 -9.63
N TYR A 126 -15.87 -11.61 -10.52
CA TYR A 126 -14.43 -11.82 -10.48
C TYR A 126 -13.65 -10.51 -10.51
N SER A 127 -13.97 -9.60 -11.45
CA SER A 127 -13.26 -8.33 -11.59
C SER A 127 -13.36 -7.48 -10.33
N TYR A 128 -14.54 -7.46 -9.69
CA TYR A 128 -14.75 -6.75 -8.44
C TYR A 128 -13.93 -7.36 -7.29
N LEU A 129 -14.05 -8.67 -7.06
CA LEU A 129 -13.29 -9.38 -6.01
C LEU A 129 -11.78 -9.22 -6.17
N ARG A 130 -11.30 -9.24 -7.42
CA ARG A 130 -9.90 -9.02 -7.75
C ARG A 130 -9.47 -7.59 -7.45
N GLN A 131 -10.26 -6.58 -7.81
CA GLN A 131 -9.98 -5.19 -7.46
C GLN A 131 -9.87 -5.02 -5.94
N ARG A 132 -10.70 -5.72 -5.18
CA ARG A 132 -10.67 -5.73 -3.71
C ARG A 132 -9.60 -6.66 -3.11
N ASN A 133 -8.81 -7.37 -3.92
CA ASN A 133 -7.77 -8.32 -3.48
C ASN A 133 -8.27 -9.42 -2.51
N ILE A 134 -9.45 -9.99 -2.75
CA ILE A 134 -10.05 -11.05 -1.90
C ILE A 134 -10.48 -12.29 -2.69
N ILE A 135 -9.93 -12.48 -3.90
CA ILE A 135 -10.21 -13.66 -4.73
C ILE A 135 -9.84 -14.96 -4.02
N ASN A 136 -8.76 -14.98 -3.25
CA ASN A 136 -8.36 -16.15 -2.47
C ASN A 136 -9.45 -16.59 -1.49
N ALA A 137 -10.10 -15.64 -0.81
CA ALA A 137 -11.21 -15.94 0.08
C ALA A 137 -12.40 -16.57 -0.66
N THR A 138 -12.71 -16.07 -1.87
CA THR A 138 -13.75 -16.64 -2.73
C THR A 138 -13.40 -18.03 -3.24
N LEU A 139 -12.13 -18.26 -3.65
CA LEU A 139 -11.65 -19.55 -4.13
C LEU A 139 -11.81 -20.66 -3.10
N VAL A 140 -11.66 -20.35 -1.81
CA VAL A 140 -11.90 -21.30 -0.71
C VAL A 140 -13.38 -21.40 -0.41
N SER A 141 -14.01 -20.27 -0.12
CA SER A 141 -15.37 -20.25 0.42
C SER A 141 -16.41 -20.78 -0.56
N HIS A 142 -16.16 -20.64 -1.85
CA HIS A 142 -17.05 -21.07 -2.93
C HIS A 142 -16.38 -22.08 -3.86
N ALA A 143 -15.42 -22.87 -3.35
CA ALA A 143 -14.67 -23.85 -4.14
C ALA A 143 -15.57 -24.82 -4.93
N GLY A 144 -16.72 -25.21 -4.37
CA GLY A 144 -17.68 -26.10 -5.00
C GLY A 144 -18.65 -25.43 -5.99
N HIS A 145 -18.63 -24.09 -6.13
CA HIS A 145 -19.53 -23.39 -7.01
C HIS A 145 -19.11 -23.57 -8.49
N PRO A 146 -20.01 -23.91 -9.44
CA PRO A 146 -19.64 -24.18 -10.83
C PRO A 146 -18.82 -23.08 -11.52
N ALA A 147 -19.20 -21.80 -11.33
CA ALA A 147 -18.46 -20.67 -11.91
C ALA A 147 -17.05 -20.46 -11.31
N VAL A 148 -16.82 -20.93 -10.08
CA VAL A 148 -15.51 -20.86 -9.41
C VAL A 148 -14.67 -22.06 -9.81
N ALA A 149 -15.28 -23.24 -9.94
CA ALA A 149 -14.64 -24.49 -10.33
C ALA A 149 -14.37 -24.63 -11.84
N ASP A 150 -14.97 -23.77 -12.67
CA ASP A 150 -14.74 -23.74 -14.13
C ASP A 150 -13.25 -23.56 -14.46
N GLU A 151 -12.63 -24.61 -15.00
CA GLU A 151 -11.21 -24.67 -15.38
C GLU A 151 -10.84 -23.60 -16.41
N ASP A 152 -11.79 -23.21 -17.26
CA ASP A 152 -11.59 -22.15 -18.24
C ASP A 152 -11.99 -20.76 -17.73
N GLY A 153 -12.59 -20.71 -16.55
CA GLY A 153 -13.04 -19.51 -15.88
C GLY A 153 -11.89 -18.64 -15.35
N PRO A 154 -12.17 -17.35 -15.08
CA PRO A 154 -11.18 -16.41 -14.57
C PRO A 154 -10.71 -16.76 -13.15
N PHE A 155 -11.54 -17.44 -12.35
CA PHE A 155 -11.20 -17.88 -11.00
C PHE A 155 -10.10 -18.96 -11.00
N GLN A 156 -10.25 -20.04 -11.78
CA GLN A 156 -9.23 -21.07 -11.87
C GLN A 156 -7.96 -20.56 -12.57
N LEU A 157 -8.09 -19.74 -13.61
CA LEU A 157 -6.92 -19.11 -14.24
C LEU A 157 -6.12 -18.27 -13.23
N TYR A 158 -6.81 -17.50 -12.37
CA TYR A 158 -6.17 -16.76 -11.29
C TYR A 158 -5.51 -17.69 -10.28
N ARG A 159 -6.20 -18.76 -9.85
CA ARG A 159 -5.67 -19.74 -8.89
C ARG A 159 -4.38 -20.36 -9.41
N THR A 160 -4.39 -20.85 -10.65
CA THR A 160 -3.22 -21.45 -11.31
C THR A 160 -2.06 -20.45 -11.35
N ALA A 161 -2.30 -19.22 -11.80
CA ALA A 161 -1.26 -18.19 -11.82
C ALA A 161 -0.74 -17.83 -10.41
N ALA A 162 -1.62 -17.74 -9.41
CA ALA A 162 -1.27 -17.40 -8.04
C ALA A 162 -0.42 -18.49 -7.37
N LEU A 163 -0.71 -19.77 -7.64
CA LEU A 163 0.10 -20.90 -7.14
C LEU A 163 1.52 -20.85 -7.71
N GLU A 164 1.67 -20.63 -9.02
CA GLU A 164 2.99 -20.49 -9.64
C GLU A 164 3.76 -19.27 -9.12
N ILE A 165 3.08 -18.13 -8.95
CA ILE A 165 3.68 -16.94 -8.34
C ILE A 165 4.17 -17.25 -6.92
N ARG A 166 3.40 -17.98 -6.11
CA ARG A 166 3.81 -18.38 -4.77
C ARG A 166 5.08 -19.22 -4.79
N GLU A 167 5.17 -20.23 -5.66
CA GLU A 167 6.36 -21.10 -5.74
C GLU A 167 7.61 -20.34 -6.17
N ILE A 168 7.45 -19.38 -7.09
CA ILE A 168 8.52 -18.46 -7.48
C ILE A 168 8.91 -17.57 -6.30
N HIS A 169 7.96 -16.90 -5.65
CA HIS A 169 8.22 -16.07 -4.47
C HIS A 169 8.90 -16.87 -3.34
N ARG A 170 8.53 -18.14 -3.16
CA ARG A 170 9.14 -19.05 -2.19
C ARG A 170 10.61 -19.30 -2.49
N SER A 171 10.92 -19.52 -3.76
CA SER A 171 12.29 -19.72 -4.21
C SER A 171 13.12 -18.42 -4.10
N GLU A 172 12.53 -17.28 -4.47
CA GLU A 172 13.18 -15.98 -4.35
C GLU A 172 13.45 -15.55 -2.92
N LEU A 173 12.44 -15.64 -2.03
CA LEU A 173 12.62 -15.27 -0.63
C LEU A 173 13.68 -16.15 0.03
N ALA A 174 13.72 -17.44 -0.28
CA ALA A 174 14.77 -18.33 0.21
C ALA A 174 16.17 -17.99 -0.35
N ALA A 175 16.27 -17.49 -1.57
CA ALA A 175 17.53 -17.03 -2.15
C ALA A 175 17.98 -15.71 -1.53
N ILE A 176 17.08 -14.72 -1.44
CA ILE A 176 17.32 -13.43 -0.80
C ILE A 176 17.77 -13.64 0.65
N SER A 177 17.05 -14.46 1.43
CA SER A 177 17.41 -14.70 2.83
C SER A 177 18.83 -15.24 2.98
N ARG A 178 19.20 -16.24 2.17
CA ARG A 178 20.56 -16.81 2.21
C ARG A 178 21.64 -15.79 1.86
N GLU A 179 21.38 -14.89 0.92
CA GLU A 179 22.33 -13.85 0.54
C GLU A 179 22.48 -12.79 1.65
N PHE A 180 21.38 -12.41 2.28
CA PHE A 180 21.38 -11.51 3.44
C PHE A 180 22.13 -12.13 4.62
N ASP A 181 21.87 -13.40 4.93
CA ASP A 181 22.56 -14.16 5.98
C ASP A 181 24.07 -14.27 5.70
N ALA A 182 24.46 -14.53 4.44
CA ALA A 182 25.86 -14.63 4.04
C ALA A 182 26.65 -13.31 4.22
N GLN A 183 25.95 -12.17 4.19
CA GLN A 183 26.53 -10.85 4.36
C GLN A 183 26.26 -10.24 5.75
N ASP A 184 25.72 -11.03 6.69
CA ASP A 184 25.37 -10.61 8.05
C ASP A 184 24.44 -9.39 8.10
N VAL A 185 23.51 -9.30 7.14
CA VAL A 185 22.51 -8.22 7.09
C VAL A 185 21.19 -8.74 7.63
N PRO A 186 20.70 -8.24 8.77
CA PRO A 186 19.46 -8.72 9.38
C PRO A 186 18.25 -8.34 8.51
N LEU A 187 17.38 -9.32 8.30
CA LEU A 187 16.18 -9.22 7.46
C LEU A 187 14.97 -9.79 8.20
N ILE A 188 13.81 -9.18 8.02
CA ILE A 188 12.49 -9.72 8.39
C ILE A 188 11.62 -9.77 7.14
N ALA A 189 10.98 -10.90 6.86
CA ALA A 189 9.89 -10.99 5.90
C ALA A 189 8.56 -11.09 6.66
N TYR A 190 7.56 -10.26 6.37
CA TYR A 190 6.45 -10.05 7.32
C TYR A 190 5.03 -10.06 6.74
N LYS A 191 4.87 -10.17 5.42
CA LYS A 191 3.56 -10.19 4.74
C LYS A 191 3.54 -11.21 3.62
N GLY A 192 2.35 -11.40 3.03
CA GLY A 192 2.15 -12.25 1.87
C GLY A 192 2.63 -13.66 2.12
N LEU A 193 3.63 -14.09 1.35
CA LEU A 193 4.22 -15.42 1.46
C LEU A 193 4.75 -15.74 2.87
N ALA A 194 5.34 -14.77 3.58
CA ALA A 194 5.85 -15.01 4.93
C ALA A 194 4.71 -15.35 5.91
N LEU A 195 3.55 -14.70 5.75
CA LEU A 195 2.35 -15.00 6.51
C LEU A 195 1.76 -16.36 6.12
N ASP A 196 1.73 -16.69 4.82
CA ASP A 196 1.29 -18.01 4.37
C ASP A 196 2.15 -19.14 4.96
N ALA A 197 3.47 -18.97 4.99
CA ALA A 197 4.39 -19.93 5.58
C ALA A 197 4.23 -20.00 7.11
N LEU A 198 3.97 -18.88 7.77
CA LEU A 198 3.77 -18.82 9.21
C LEU A 198 2.56 -19.65 9.68
N ILE A 199 1.46 -19.58 8.94
CA ILE A 199 0.18 -20.20 9.32
C ILE A 199 -0.07 -21.55 8.62
N ASP A 200 0.89 -22.03 7.83
CA ASP A 200 0.76 -23.20 6.95
C ASP A 200 -0.51 -23.13 6.10
N ASN A 201 -0.63 -22.05 5.31
CA ASN A 201 -1.78 -21.79 4.46
C ASN A 201 -1.75 -22.64 3.18
N THR A 202 -2.34 -23.82 3.26
CA THR A 202 -2.49 -24.75 2.14
C THR A 202 -3.77 -24.52 1.32
N ASP A 203 -4.80 -23.91 1.92
CA ASP A 203 -6.17 -23.96 1.41
C ASP A 203 -6.42 -22.96 0.27
N ALA A 204 -5.91 -21.74 0.40
CA ALA A 204 -5.68 -20.86 -0.75
C ALA A 204 -4.52 -19.91 -0.48
N PRO A 205 -3.46 -19.96 -1.29
CA PRO A 205 -2.32 -19.08 -1.11
C PRO A 205 -2.78 -17.62 -1.11
N SER A 206 -2.27 -16.84 -0.16
CA SER A 206 -2.45 -15.41 -0.20
C SER A 206 -1.72 -14.90 -1.42
N PHE A 207 -2.47 -14.39 -2.38
CA PHE A 207 -1.85 -13.77 -3.53
C PHE A 207 -1.11 -12.50 -3.09
N SER A 208 0.22 -12.57 -3.13
CA SER A 208 1.11 -11.43 -2.95
C SER A 208 1.70 -11.06 -4.29
N ASN A 209 1.61 -9.78 -4.67
CA ASN A 209 2.30 -9.26 -5.87
C ASN A 209 3.79 -9.00 -5.60
N ASP A 210 4.16 -9.00 -4.32
CA ASP A 210 5.39 -8.50 -3.76
C ASP A 210 5.88 -9.40 -2.63
N ILE A 211 7.19 -9.30 -2.36
CA ILE A 211 7.86 -9.82 -1.17
C ILE A 211 8.17 -8.60 -0.29
N ASP A 212 7.46 -8.45 0.82
CA ASP A 212 7.69 -7.37 1.78
C ASP A 212 8.84 -7.74 2.73
N LEU A 213 9.88 -6.91 2.74
CA LEU A 213 11.10 -7.06 3.52
C LEU A 213 11.30 -5.87 4.45
N LEU A 214 11.72 -6.10 5.68
CA LEU A 214 12.11 -5.08 6.64
C LEU A 214 13.57 -5.29 7.04
N VAL A 215 14.37 -4.23 6.94
CA VAL A 215 15.79 -4.21 7.32
C VAL A 215 16.04 -3.13 8.35
N ARG A 216 17.17 -3.24 9.06
CA ARG A 216 17.62 -2.17 9.95
C ARG A 216 17.94 -0.92 9.13
N LYS A 217 17.63 0.27 9.64
CA LYS A 217 17.89 1.54 8.95
C LYS A 217 19.38 1.71 8.62
N ASP A 218 20.25 1.37 9.56
CA ASP A 218 21.69 1.47 9.38
C ASP A 218 22.24 0.44 8.39
N SER A 219 21.52 -0.66 8.15
CA SER A 219 21.85 -1.69 7.16
C SER A 219 21.22 -1.45 5.78
N LEU A 220 20.45 -0.37 5.61
CA LEU A 220 19.69 -0.13 4.38
C LEU A 220 20.59 -0.03 3.14
N ALA A 221 21.76 0.61 3.26
CA ALA A 221 22.70 0.72 2.15
C ALA A 221 23.21 -0.66 1.69
N ASP A 222 23.48 -1.56 2.63
CA ASP A 222 23.95 -2.91 2.36
C ASP A 222 22.85 -3.77 1.76
N ALA A 223 21.63 -3.70 2.32
CA ALA A 223 20.45 -4.36 1.77
C ALA A 223 20.18 -3.99 0.30
N ARG A 224 20.35 -2.71 -0.07
CA ARG A 224 20.22 -2.26 -1.47
C ARG A 224 21.28 -2.91 -2.36
N ARG A 225 22.55 -2.90 -1.93
CA ARG A 225 23.65 -3.53 -2.67
C ARG A 225 23.42 -5.03 -2.87
N ILE A 226 22.90 -5.73 -1.85
CA ILE A 226 22.57 -7.15 -1.93
C ILE A 226 21.52 -7.40 -3.02
N LEU A 227 20.39 -6.68 -2.99
CA LEU A 227 19.32 -6.85 -3.98
C LEU A 227 19.81 -6.53 -5.40
N GLU A 228 20.57 -5.44 -5.58
CA GLU A 228 21.15 -5.05 -6.87
C GLU A 228 22.11 -6.10 -7.41
N SER A 229 23.00 -6.64 -6.56
CA SER A 229 23.92 -7.73 -6.92
C SER A 229 23.19 -9.04 -7.26
N SER A 230 22.00 -9.25 -6.68
CA SER A 230 21.10 -10.37 -6.97
C SER A 230 20.28 -10.18 -8.26
N GLY A 231 20.56 -9.12 -9.02
CA GLY A 231 19.91 -8.83 -10.30
C GLY A 231 18.55 -8.15 -10.19
N TYR A 232 18.20 -7.59 -9.02
CA TYR A 232 17.01 -6.74 -8.91
C TYR A 232 17.34 -5.30 -9.30
N GLU A 233 16.40 -4.64 -9.97
CA GLU A 233 16.53 -3.24 -10.38
C GLU A 233 15.32 -2.41 -9.98
N VAL A 234 15.56 -1.14 -9.66
CA VAL A 234 14.47 -0.17 -9.46
C VAL A 234 13.92 0.34 -10.79
N GLY A 235 12.64 0.69 -10.79
CA GLY A 235 12.01 1.39 -11.90
C GLY A 235 11.56 0.52 -13.08
N ILE A 236 11.53 -0.81 -12.94
CA ILE A 236 10.89 -1.70 -13.92
C ILE A 236 9.37 -1.70 -13.73
N ARG A 237 8.62 -1.38 -14.79
CA ARG A 237 7.15 -1.51 -14.83
C ARG A 237 6.74 -2.43 -15.97
N ILE A 238 5.59 -3.09 -15.79
CA ILE A 238 4.85 -3.69 -16.90
C ILE A 238 3.59 -2.87 -17.11
N ASP A 239 3.43 -2.36 -18.33
CA ASP A 239 2.21 -1.71 -18.80
C ASP A 239 1.64 -2.53 -19.95
N ASN A 240 0.49 -3.17 -19.72
CA ASN A 240 -0.21 -4.00 -20.72
C ASN A 240 0.70 -5.06 -21.36
N GLY A 241 1.37 -5.85 -20.52
CA GLY A 241 2.29 -6.92 -20.96
C GLY A 241 3.63 -6.42 -21.53
N ARG A 242 3.91 -5.11 -21.51
CA ARG A 242 5.16 -4.54 -22.03
C ARG A 242 6.02 -3.96 -20.92
N VAL A 243 7.31 -4.32 -20.94
CA VAL A 243 8.31 -3.80 -20.00
C VAL A 243 8.62 -2.34 -20.32
N ARG A 244 8.67 -1.50 -19.28
CA ARG A 244 9.05 -0.09 -19.35
C ARG A 244 9.98 0.27 -18.20
N ARG A 245 10.92 1.17 -18.45
CA ARG A 245 11.79 1.74 -17.43
C ARG A 245 11.27 3.11 -17.00
N MET A 246 11.09 3.32 -15.71
CA MET A 246 10.74 4.61 -15.14
C MET A 246 11.91 5.58 -15.24
N PRO A 247 11.68 6.86 -15.58
CA PRO A 247 12.72 7.87 -15.50
C PRO A 247 13.20 8.04 -14.04
N ALA A 248 14.51 8.19 -13.85
CA ALA A 248 15.13 8.34 -12.52
C ALA A 248 14.56 9.51 -11.69
N ARG A 249 14.05 10.56 -12.35
CA ARG A 249 13.34 11.65 -11.67
C ARG A 249 12.06 11.16 -10.98
N ILE A 250 11.28 10.31 -11.65
CA ILE A 250 10.02 9.78 -11.09
C ILE A 250 10.32 8.82 -9.94
N SER A 251 11.35 7.96 -10.10
CA SER A 251 11.86 7.12 -9.02
C SER A 251 12.17 7.90 -7.74
N ARG A 252 12.94 8.98 -7.84
CA ARG A 252 13.27 9.84 -6.68
C ARG A 252 12.03 10.49 -6.07
N MET A 253 11.13 11.03 -6.91
CA MET A 253 9.88 11.61 -6.43
C MET A 253 9.00 10.60 -5.68
N THR A 254 9.06 9.31 -6.04
CA THR A 254 8.34 8.25 -5.32
C THR A 254 8.94 8.02 -3.93
N GLU A 255 10.26 7.98 -3.79
CA GLU A 255 10.93 7.83 -2.47
C GLU A 255 10.76 9.08 -1.59
N GLU A 256 10.75 10.27 -2.18
CA GLU A 256 10.56 11.55 -1.48
C GLU A 256 9.09 11.83 -1.10
N SER A 257 8.15 10.98 -1.54
CA SER A 257 6.74 11.11 -1.21
C SER A 257 6.52 10.92 0.29
N VAL A 258 5.69 11.79 0.88
CA VAL A 258 5.24 11.64 2.29
C VAL A 258 4.54 10.30 2.55
N TYR A 259 4.01 9.66 1.50
CA TYR A 259 3.36 8.35 1.55
C TYR A 259 4.32 7.17 1.37
N SER A 260 5.61 7.43 1.17
CA SER A 260 6.66 6.42 1.04
C SER A 260 7.64 6.44 2.23
N TYR A 261 7.27 7.09 3.34
CA TYR A 261 8.10 7.06 4.53
C TYR A 261 8.32 5.61 5.00
N GLY A 262 9.56 5.28 5.35
CA GLY A 262 9.91 3.96 5.85
C GLY A 262 10.15 2.91 4.77
N GLN A 263 10.06 3.26 3.49
CA GLN A 263 10.30 2.35 2.36
C GLN A 263 11.12 3.02 1.25
N VAL A 264 11.89 2.23 0.52
CA VAL A 264 12.56 2.68 -0.71
C VAL A 264 11.72 2.32 -1.93
N GLN A 265 12.15 2.73 -3.12
CA GLN A 265 11.49 2.30 -4.34
C GLN A 265 11.53 0.76 -4.46
N PRO A 266 10.43 0.10 -4.87
CA PRO A 266 10.42 -1.34 -5.07
C PRO A 266 11.48 -1.81 -6.05
N TYR A 267 12.11 -2.93 -5.68
CA TYR A 267 13.08 -3.65 -6.48
C TYR A 267 12.38 -4.70 -7.32
N HIS A 268 12.75 -4.82 -8.59
CA HIS A 268 12.05 -5.69 -9.52
C HIS A 268 12.99 -6.60 -10.27
N ARG A 269 12.49 -7.79 -10.60
CA ARG A 269 13.18 -8.73 -11.48
C ARG A 269 12.18 -9.44 -12.38
N LEU A 270 12.57 -9.71 -13.62
CA LEU A 270 11.80 -10.52 -14.54
C LEU A 270 12.28 -11.97 -14.43
N VAL A 271 11.38 -12.88 -14.04
CA VAL A 271 11.69 -14.30 -13.86
C VAL A 271 10.84 -15.11 -14.85
N PRO A 272 11.46 -16.00 -15.67
CA PRO A 272 10.71 -16.86 -16.59
C PRO A 272 9.72 -17.76 -15.84
N VAL A 273 8.52 -17.97 -16.42
CA VAL A 273 7.47 -18.82 -15.85
C VAL A 273 7.05 -19.91 -16.85
N PRO A 274 7.87 -20.95 -17.05
CA PRO A 274 7.61 -21.98 -18.06
C PRO A 274 6.29 -22.72 -17.83
N ALA A 275 5.89 -22.91 -16.56
CA ALA A 275 4.65 -23.61 -16.19
C ALA A 275 3.38 -22.94 -16.74
N LEU A 276 3.43 -21.63 -17.03
CA LEU A 276 2.30 -20.86 -17.53
C LEU A 276 2.41 -20.51 -19.03
N GLU A 277 3.42 -21.00 -19.75
CA GLU A 277 3.65 -20.60 -21.15
C GLU A 277 2.45 -20.93 -22.06
N GLY A 278 1.80 -22.09 -21.87
CA GLY A 278 0.59 -22.48 -22.60
C GLY A 278 -0.64 -21.60 -22.31
N LEU A 279 -0.59 -20.77 -21.27
CA LEU A 279 -1.66 -19.86 -20.86
C LEU A 279 -1.26 -18.38 -21.00
N SER A 280 -0.13 -18.08 -21.66
CA SER A 280 0.50 -16.75 -21.70
C SER A 280 -0.45 -15.59 -22.00
N ASP A 281 -1.27 -15.71 -23.05
CA ASP A 281 -2.18 -14.63 -23.46
C ASP A 281 -3.29 -14.43 -22.42
N ARG A 282 -3.82 -15.53 -21.88
CA ARG A 282 -4.88 -15.52 -20.87
C ARG A 282 -4.39 -14.90 -19.56
N VAL A 283 -3.22 -15.31 -19.06
CA VAL A 283 -2.67 -14.76 -17.80
C VAL A 283 -2.20 -13.31 -17.95
N GLN A 284 -1.74 -12.89 -19.13
CA GLN A 284 -1.42 -11.48 -19.38
C GLN A 284 -2.67 -10.61 -19.48
N ALA A 285 -3.71 -11.08 -20.17
CA ALA A 285 -5.00 -10.39 -20.19
C ALA A 285 -5.59 -10.28 -18.78
N LEU A 286 -5.47 -11.36 -18.00
CA LEU A 286 -5.89 -11.37 -16.61
C LEU A 286 -5.04 -10.42 -15.78
N MET A 287 -3.71 -10.53 -15.78
CA MET A 287 -2.79 -9.83 -14.86
C MET A 287 -1.77 -8.97 -15.64
N PRO A 288 -2.22 -7.90 -16.32
CA PRO A 288 -1.43 -7.18 -17.34
C PRO A 288 -0.27 -6.33 -16.78
N ARG A 289 -0.15 -6.22 -15.46
CA ARG A 289 0.93 -5.51 -14.74
C ARG A 289 1.90 -6.46 -14.02
N THR A 290 1.62 -7.76 -14.08
CA THR A 290 2.33 -8.82 -13.37
C THR A 290 3.13 -9.67 -14.34
N PHE A 291 2.55 -10.01 -15.50
CA PHE A 291 3.21 -10.81 -16.53
C PHE A 291 3.53 -10.01 -17.79
N CYS A 292 4.62 -10.39 -18.46
CA CYS A 292 4.99 -9.89 -19.78
C CYS A 292 5.67 -10.99 -20.61
N THR A 293 5.63 -10.86 -21.94
CA THR A 293 6.43 -11.71 -22.82
C THR A 293 7.73 -11.02 -23.22
N VAL A 294 8.87 -11.69 -23.01
CA VAL A 294 10.20 -11.25 -23.44
C VAL A 294 10.82 -12.37 -24.27
N SER A 295 11.24 -12.06 -25.50
CA SER A 295 11.84 -13.04 -26.43
C SER A 295 11.01 -14.31 -26.61
N GLY A 296 9.68 -14.17 -26.68
CA GLY A 296 8.75 -15.28 -26.86
C GLY A 296 8.45 -16.11 -25.60
N ARG A 297 9.05 -15.79 -24.46
CA ARG A 297 8.82 -16.49 -23.18
C ARG A 297 8.06 -15.63 -22.19
N LEU A 298 7.15 -16.25 -21.45
CA LEU A 298 6.40 -15.59 -20.39
C LEU A 298 7.30 -15.33 -19.17
N HIS A 299 7.25 -14.12 -18.65
CA HIS A 299 7.98 -13.71 -17.45
C HIS A 299 7.01 -13.10 -16.43
N LEU A 300 7.26 -13.38 -15.17
CA LEU A 300 6.70 -12.71 -14.01
C LEU A 300 7.60 -11.55 -13.63
N ARG A 301 7.02 -10.36 -13.42
CA ARG A 301 7.71 -9.28 -12.70
C ARG A 301 7.50 -9.49 -11.21
N ILE A 302 8.54 -9.96 -10.56
CA ILE A 302 8.63 -10.04 -9.11
C ILE A 302 8.90 -8.64 -8.57
N SER A 303 8.27 -8.30 -7.45
CA SER A 303 8.52 -7.07 -6.71
C SER A 303 9.03 -7.41 -5.31
N VAL A 304 10.03 -6.68 -4.85
CA VAL A 304 10.54 -6.71 -3.48
C VAL A 304 10.35 -5.31 -2.92
N ASP A 305 9.50 -5.20 -1.91
CA ASP A 305 9.24 -3.95 -1.21
C ASP A 305 10.15 -3.92 0.01
N LEU A 306 11.17 -3.05 -0.04
CA LEU A 306 12.19 -2.94 0.99
C LEU A 306 11.87 -1.79 1.95
N HIS A 307 11.58 -2.15 3.19
CA HIS A 307 11.26 -1.25 4.28
C HIS A 307 12.43 -1.12 5.25
N TYR A 308 12.55 0.05 5.86
CA TYR A 308 13.39 0.30 7.05
C TYR A 308 12.57 0.83 8.24
N SER A 309 11.26 1.02 8.03
CA SER A 309 10.29 1.34 9.06
C SER A 309 8.90 0.95 8.57
N LEU A 310 8.08 0.37 9.44
CA LEU A 310 6.68 0.08 9.14
C LEU A 310 5.75 1.25 9.47
N ASN A 311 6.31 2.35 9.98
CA ASN A 311 5.57 3.60 10.13
C ASN A 311 5.33 4.25 8.77
N LEU A 312 4.13 4.77 8.55
CA LEU A 312 3.68 5.23 7.23
C LEU A 312 3.79 6.73 7.02
N LEU A 313 4.11 7.46 8.08
CA LEU A 313 4.18 8.92 8.09
C LEU A 313 5.41 9.36 8.88
N THR A 314 6.06 10.42 8.42
CA THR A 314 7.28 10.99 9.01
C THR A 314 7.11 11.38 10.48
N GLU A 315 8.23 11.54 11.17
CA GLU A 315 8.30 11.91 12.60
C GLU A 315 7.66 13.29 12.89
N ASP A 316 7.65 14.20 11.89
CA ASP A 316 7.23 15.60 12.04
C ASP A 316 5.72 15.84 12.13
N ILE A 317 4.88 14.81 12.00
CA ILE A 317 3.43 14.96 12.20
C ILE A 317 3.10 14.93 13.70
N GLY A 318 3.54 16.00 14.39
CA GLY A 318 3.06 16.53 15.66
C GLY A 318 2.82 15.52 16.79
N THR A 319 3.86 15.33 17.62
CA THR A 319 3.78 14.91 19.04
C THR A 319 3.30 13.49 19.37
N ARG A 320 3.49 12.50 18.50
CA ARG A 320 2.96 11.13 18.71
C ARG A 320 4.04 10.11 19.03
N VAL A 321 3.83 9.28 20.06
CA VAL A 321 4.67 8.12 20.38
C VAL A 321 4.32 6.99 19.43
N LYS A 322 5.08 6.87 18.34
CA LYS A 322 4.98 5.77 17.36
C LYS A 322 5.88 4.61 17.81
N PRO A 323 5.61 3.37 17.37
CA PRO A 323 6.55 2.27 17.52
C PRO A 323 7.90 2.64 16.90
N GLY A 324 8.97 2.48 17.67
CA GLY A 324 10.34 2.69 17.19
C GLY A 324 10.79 1.51 16.33
N GLU A 325 11.98 1.62 15.75
CA GLU A 325 12.58 0.52 15.00
C GLU A 325 12.67 -0.75 15.85
N ASP A 326 13.17 -0.65 17.09
CA ASP A 326 13.34 -1.80 17.99
C ASP A 326 12.05 -2.55 18.27
N THR A 327 10.89 -1.88 18.27
CA THR A 327 9.59 -2.55 18.46
C THR A 327 9.32 -3.64 17.44
N TRP A 328 9.81 -3.51 16.21
CA TRP A 328 9.64 -4.52 15.15
C TRP A 328 10.63 -5.68 15.29
N TRP A 329 11.78 -5.43 15.90
CA TRP A 329 12.91 -6.36 15.96
C TRP A 329 13.00 -7.13 17.27
N ASP A 330 12.48 -6.57 18.35
CA ASP A 330 12.51 -7.17 19.68
C ASP A 330 11.59 -8.39 19.79
N ASP A 331 10.56 -8.46 18.94
CA ASP A 331 9.56 -9.53 18.98
C ASP A 331 9.38 -10.16 17.58
N THR A 332 10.17 -11.20 17.34
CA THR A 332 10.25 -11.92 16.07
C THR A 332 10.23 -13.43 16.29
N GLN A 333 9.94 -14.16 15.23
CA GLN A 333 9.93 -15.62 15.20
C GLN A 333 10.54 -16.13 13.89
N GLU A 334 10.87 -17.41 13.82
CA GLU A 334 11.39 -18.03 12.61
C GLU A 334 10.33 -18.86 11.89
N ILE A 335 10.35 -18.81 10.56
CA ILE A 335 9.55 -19.63 9.65
C ILE A 335 10.45 -20.32 8.64
N ARG A 336 9.94 -21.38 8.01
CA ARG A 336 10.64 -22.10 6.94
C ARG A 336 10.06 -21.73 5.59
N VAL A 337 10.91 -21.19 4.71
CA VAL A 337 10.52 -20.82 3.34
C VAL A 337 11.56 -21.37 2.39
N GLY A 338 11.16 -22.26 1.48
CA GLY A 338 12.08 -22.80 0.46
C GLY A 338 13.33 -23.47 1.02
N GLY A 339 13.25 -24.05 2.21
CA GLY A 339 14.38 -24.66 2.93
C GLY A 339 15.23 -23.68 3.74
N ALA A 340 15.05 -22.36 3.57
CA ALA A 340 15.71 -21.34 4.39
C ALA A 340 14.95 -21.13 5.72
N SER A 341 15.69 -20.82 6.80
CA SER A 341 15.11 -20.19 7.98
C SER A 341 14.97 -18.70 7.69
N VAL A 342 13.78 -18.16 7.80
CA VAL A 342 13.50 -16.74 7.55
C VAL A 342 12.88 -16.16 8.80
N ARG A 343 13.39 -15.01 9.26
CA ARG A 343 12.79 -14.28 10.38
C ARG A 343 11.52 -13.57 9.91
N THR A 344 10.47 -13.65 10.72
CA THR A 344 9.22 -12.90 10.56
C THR A 344 8.84 -12.23 11.87
N LEU A 345 7.84 -11.35 11.83
CA LEU A 345 7.29 -10.71 13.02
C LEU A 345 6.53 -11.72 13.88
N SER A 346 6.53 -11.51 15.20
CA SER A 346 5.74 -12.33 16.11
C SER A 346 4.24 -12.18 15.86
N ASP A 347 3.47 -13.12 16.41
CA ASP A 347 2.01 -13.07 16.38
C ASP A 347 1.46 -11.80 17.06
N ALA A 348 2.08 -11.38 18.16
CA ALA A 348 1.74 -10.15 18.86
C ALA A 348 1.93 -8.94 17.95
N VAL A 349 3.09 -8.83 17.28
CA VAL A 349 3.38 -7.71 16.39
C VAL A 349 2.49 -7.72 15.15
N LEU A 350 2.33 -8.87 14.51
CA LEU A 350 1.50 -9.03 13.31
C LEU A 350 0.04 -8.64 13.56
N SER A 351 -0.52 -9.01 14.71
CA SER A 351 -1.93 -8.79 15.03
C SER A 351 -2.27 -7.30 15.02
N TRP A 352 -1.46 -6.44 15.64
CA TRP A 352 -1.72 -5.00 15.61
C TRP A 352 -1.19 -4.32 14.35
N ALA A 353 -0.07 -4.77 13.77
CA ALA A 353 0.49 -4.16 12.57
C ALA A 353 -0.45 -4.32 11.36
N LEU A 354 -1.09 -5.48 11.20
CA LEU A 354 -2.06 -5.72 10.12
C LEU A 354 -3.33 -4.88 10.29
N LEU A 355 -3.84 -4.73 11.53
CA LEU A 355 -4.98 -3.87 11.83
C LEU A 355 -4.67 -2.39 11.54
N HIS A 356 -3.54 -1.91 12.05
CA HIS A 356 -3.10 -0.54 11.82
C HIS A 356 -2.93 -0.26 10.33
N ARG A 357 -2.28 -1.18 9.61
CA ARG A 357 -2.08 -1.06 8.17
C ARG A 357 -3.40 -1.07 7.41
N LEU A 358 -4.34 -1.95 7.76
CA LEU A 358 -5.67 -1.98 7.19
C LEU A 358 -6.38 -0.62 7.33
N TYR A 359 -6.34 -0.02 8.52
CA TYR A 359 -6.92 1.30 8.76
C TYR A 359 -6.28 2.38 7.88
N VAL A 360 -4.95 2.43 7.85
CA VAL A 360 -4.23 3.47 7.11
C VAL A 360 -4.45 3.32 5.62
N ASP A 361 -4.37 2.10 5.08
CA ASP A 361 -4.59 1.83 3.66
C ASP A 361 -5.99 2.29 3.24
N CYS A 362 -7.04 1.90 3.96
CA CYS A 362 -8.40 2.20 3.54
C CYS A 362 -8.85 3.63 3.87
N THR A 363 -8.43 4.19 5.00
CA THR A 363 -8.94 5.47 5.48
C THR A 363 -8.03 6.60 5.02
N VAL A 364 -6.72 6.50 5.27
CA VAL A 364 -5.79 7.60 5.02
C VAL A 364 -5.32 7.62 3.57
N LEU A 365 -4.99 6.45 3.00
CA LEU A 365 -4.50 6.32 1.63
C LEU A 365 -5.62 6.05 0.62
N GLN A 366 -6.84 5.78 1.08
CA GLN A 366 -8.02 5.48 0.26
C GLN A 366 -7.78 4.32 -0.72
N GLU A 367 -6.95 3.37 -0.32
CA GLU A 367 -6.78 2.11 -1.02
C GLU A 367 -8.01 1.22 -0.82
N THR A 368 -8.40 0.52 -1.88
CA THR A 368 -9.61 -0.32 -1.91
C THR A 368 -9.32 -1.80 -1.63
N GLY A 369 -8.04 -2.15 -1.40
CA GLY A 369 -7.62 -3.52 -1.15
C GLY A 369 -8.04 -4.02 0.24
N LEU A 370 -8.56 -5.24 0.30
CA LEU A 370 -9.00 -5.91 1.53
C LEU A 370 -8.13 -7.11 1.90
N LYS A 371 -6.95 -7.28 1.26
CA LYS A 371 -6.07 -8.45 1.44
C LYS A 371 -5.72 -8.72 2.91
N SER A 372 -5.54 -7.68 3.72
CA SER A 372 -5.19 -7.81 5.14
C SER A 372 -6.29 -8.49 5.95
N LEU A 373 -7.57 -8.40 5.53
CA LEU A 373 -8.66 -9.13 6.18
C LEU A 373 -8.47 -10.65 6.07
N CYS A 374 -8.02 -11.16 4.92
CA CYS A 374 -7.72 -12.58 4.76
C CYS A 374 -6.65 -13.04 5.76
N HIS A 375 -5.55 -12.31 5.89
CA HIS A 375 -4.49 -12.66 6.84
C HIS A 375 -4.96 -12.59 8.30
N ILE A 376 -5.72 -11.55 8.68
CA ILE A 376 -6.28 -11.43 10.04
C ILE A 376 -7.22 -12.61 10.33
N LYS A 377 -8.09 -12.98 9.39
CA LYS A 377 -8.96 -14.15 9.53
C LYS A 377 -8.20 -15.45 9.71
N LEU A 378 -7.10 -15.63 8.96
CA LEU A 378 -6.28 -16.83 9.08
C LEU A 378 -5.57 -16.91 10.43
N LEU A 379 -4.98 -15.79 10.90
CA LEU A 379 -4.39 -15.71 12.25
C LEU A 379 -5.43 -16.05 13.31
N TRP A 380 -6.64 -15.48 13.21
CA TRP A 380 -7.73 -15.77 14.13
C TRP A 380 -8.13 -17.25 14.12
N HIS A 381 -8.39 -17.80 12.93
CA HIS A 381 -8.80 -19.18 12.76
C HIS A 381 -7.77 -20.19 13.28
N ARG A 382 -6.47 -19.88 13.16
CA ARG A 382 -5.38 -20.71 13.67
C ARG A 382 -5.02 -20.42 15.13
N GLY A 383 -5.79 -19.58 15.85
CA GLY A 383 -5.54 -19.24 17.26
C GLY A 383 -4.27 -18.41 17.50
N ARG A 384 -3.78 -17.73 16.46
CA ARG A 384 -2.54 -16.94 16.47
C ARG A 384 -2.77 -15.42 16.54
N PHE A 385 -4.02 -14.98 16.48
CA PHE A 385 -4.34 -13.55 16.59
C PHE A 385 -4.33 -13.13 18.06
N ASP A 386 -3.31 -12.36 18.45
CA ASP A 386 -3.08 -11.93 19.82
C ASP A 386 -3.84 -10.65 20.15
N VAL A 387 -5.07 -10.82 20.62
CA VAL A 387 -5.93 -9.72 21.09
C VAL A 387 -5.27 -8.94 22.23
N ALA A 388 -4.63 -9.62 23.18
CA ALA A 388 -3.99 -8.97 24.32
C ALA A 388 -2.81 -8.09 23.88
N GLY A 389 -2.00 -8.59 22.94
CA GLY A 389 -0.93 -7.84 22.29
C GLY A 389 -1.44 -6.60 21.54
N VAL A 390 -2.62 -6.67 20.91
CA VAL A 390 -3.25 -5.49 20.28
C VAL A 390 -3.61 -4.42 21.31
N HIS A 391 -4.20 -4.81 22.45
CA HIS A 391 -4.48 -3.87 23.53
C HIS A 391 -3.21 -3.26 24.10
N GLU A 392 -2.21 -4.09 24.37
CA GLU A 392 -0.93 -3.65 24.91
C GLU A 392 -0.24 -2.65 23.99
N ALA A 393 -0.20 -2.93 22.67
CA ALA A 393 0.35 -2.03 21.68
C ALA A 393 -0.39 -0.68 21.65
N GLY A 394 -1.73 -0.70 21.73
CA GLY A 394 -2.54 0.51 21.81
C GLY A 394 -2.27 1.34 23.07
N ARG A 395 -2.08 0.70 24.23
CA ARG A 395 -1.73 1.39 25.49
C ARG A 395 -0.33 1.98 25.46
N ARG A 396 0.65 1.21 24.97
CA ARG A 396 2.07 1.61 24.90
C ARG A 396 2.31 2.69 23.86
N HIS A 397 1.58 2.64 22.74
CA HIS A 397 1.67 3.59 21.65
C HIS A 397 0.29 4.21 21.40
N PRO A 398 -0.09 5.28 22.15
CA PRO A 398 -1.39 5.93 22.01
C PRO A 398 -1.72 6.39 20.57
N TYR A 399 -0.71 6.56 19.73
CA TYR A 399 -0.84 6.78 18.29
C TYR A 399 -1.66 5.69 17.57
N LEU A 400 -1.47 4.43 17.95
CA LEU A 400 -2.09 3.28 17.29
C LEU A 400 -3.54 3.08 17.74
N ALA A 401 -3.86 3.42 18.99
CA ALA A 401 -5.11 3.02 19.64
C ALA A 401 -6.38 3.33 18.82
N PRO A 402 -6.57 4.54 18.23
CA PRO A 402 -7.74 4.81 17.41
C PRO A 402 -7.84 3.90 16.17
N SER A 403 -6.73 3.73 15.45
CA SER A 403 -6.69 2.88 14.25
C SER A 403 -6.95 1.41 14.55
N LEU A 404 -6.39 0.89 15.67
CA LEU A 404 -6.58 -0.49 16.09
C LEU A 404 -8.05 -0.74 16.47
N HIS A 405 -8.67 0.17 17.21
CA HIS A 405 -10.08 0.06 17.57
C HIS A 405 -10.99 0.03 16.33
N GLN A 406 -10.85 1.02 15.45
CA GLN A 406 -11.72 1.15 14.27
C GLN A 406 -11.55 -0.06 13.34
N ALA A 407 -10.30 -0.50 13.12
CA ALA A 407 -10.00 -1.69 12.33
C ALA A 407 -10.59 -2.96 12.96
N LEU A 408 -10.43 -3.19 14.26
CA LEU A 408 -10.99 -4.37 14.95
C LEU A 408 -12.51 -4.45 14.78
N ARG A 409 -13.21 -3.34 15.01
CA ARG A 409 -14.67 -3.27 14.85
C ARG A 409 -15.09 -3.56 13.41
N ALA A 410 -14.37 -3.01 12.43
CA ALA A 410 -14.67 -3.24 11.02
C ALA A 410 -14.38 -4.68 10.58
N VAL A 411 -13.26 -5.25 11.02
CA VAL A 411 -12.91 -6.66 10.82
C VAL A 411 -14.02 -7.54 11.36
N ASP A 412 -14.45 -7.33 12.60
CA ASP A 412 -15.52 -8.13 13.20
C ASP A 412 -16.82 -8.08 12.38
N THR A 413 -17.21 -6.87 11.97
CA THR A 413 -18.43 -6.65 11.18
C THR A 413 -18.40 -7.35 9.82
N ILE A 414 -17.24 -7.35 9.15
CA ILE A 414 -17.08 -7.92 7.80
C ILE A 414 -16.87 -9.44 7.87
N CYS A 415 -16.05 -9.89 8.81
CA CYS A 415 -15.51 -11.24 8.87
C CYS A 415 -16.23 -12.17 9.86
N ASP A 416 -17.12 -11.63 10.69
CA ASP A 416 -17.92 -12.33 11.70
C ASP A 416 -17.06 -13.11 12.72
N LEU A 417 -16.12 -12.40 13.35
CA LEU A 417 -15.12 -13.03 14.22
C LEU A 417 -15.55 -13.12 15.69
N GLY A 418 -16.61 -12.43 16.10
CA GLY A 418 -17.04 -12.36 17.50
C GLY A 418 -16.11 -11.51 18.37
N LEU A 419 -15.43 -10.52 17.79
CA LEU A 419 -14.49 -9.62 18.46
C LEU A 419 -15.17 -8.38 19.09
N GLN A 420 -16.49 -8.26 18.97
CA GLN A 420 -17.26 -7.16 19.53
C GLN A 420 -17.11 -7.08 21.07
N GLY A 421 -16.84 -5.86 21.56
CA GLY A 421 -16.73 -5.57 23.00
C GLY A 421 -15.31 -5.62 23.57
N LEU A 422 -14.29 -5.93 22.75
CA LEU A 422 -12.92 -6.04 23.24
C LEU A 422 -12.26 -4.69 23.55
N VAL A 423 -12.59 -3.60 22.85
CA VAL A 423 -11.98 -2.27 23.06
C VAL A 423 -13.04 -1.23 23.44
N ASP A 424 -12.94 -0.60 24.61
CA ASP A 424 -13.84 0.49 25.01
C ASP A 424 -13.57 1.75 24.16
N PRO A 425 -14.56 2.26 23.41
CA PRO A 425 -14.45 3.51 22.65
C PRO A 425 -13.94 4.71 23.46
N ARG A 426 -14.08 4.69 24.79
CA ARG A 426 -13.64 5.78 25.67
C ARG A 426 -12.12 5.80 25.87
N GLU A 427 -11.42 4.68 25.71
CA GLU A 427 -9.98 4.56 26.02
C GLU A 427 -9.07 5.36 25.07
N PHE A 428 -9.53 5.69 23.85
CA PHE A 428 -8.69 6.37 22.85
C PHE A 428 -9.29 7.68 22.30
N ARG A 429 -10.48 8.11 22.75
CA ARG A 429 -11.08 9.40 22.35
C ARG A 429 -10.24 10.62 22.73
N SER A 430 -9.40 10.49 23.76
CA SER A 430 -8.47 11.53 24.21
C SER A 430 -7.10 11.48 23.51
N ALA A 431 -6.85 10.47 22.67
CA ALA A 431 -5.57 10.36 21.97
C ALA A 431 -5.46 11.43 20.89
N ALA A 432 -4.51 12.35 21.04
CA ALA A 432 -4.18 13.37 20.04
C ALA A 432 -3.45 12.75 18.84
N ALA A 433 -4.20 12.05 17.98
CA ALA A 433 -3.69 11.45 16.76
C ALA A 433 -4.55 11.78 15.52
N PRO A 434 -4.60 13.04 15.05
CA PRO A 434 -5.51 13.50 13.99
C PRO A 434 -5.65 12.59 12.76
N LEU A 435 -4.54 12.05 12.24
CA LEU A 435 -4.56 11.17 11.06
C LEU A 435 -4.96 9.72 11.37
N MET A 436 -4.84 9.29 12.62
CA MET A 436 -5.22 7.94 13.04
C MET A 436 -6.62 7.92 13.65
N ASN A 437 -7.18 9.08 13.93
CA ASN A 437 -8.51 9.28 14.49
C ASN A 437 -9.41 10.04 13.50
N VAL A 438 -9.34 9.68 12.22
CA VAL A 438 -10.22 10.26 11.17
C VAL A 438 -11.65 9.73 11.31
N GLY A 439 -11.84 8.68 12.11
CA GLY A 439 -13.14 8.09 12.37
C GLY A 439 -13.22 6.67 11.85
N ASP A 440 -14.45 6.23 11.62
CA ASP A 440 -14.81 4.86 11.28
C ASP A 440 -14.31 4.46 9.88
N CYS A 441 -13.51 3.39 9.81
CA CYS A 441 -12.97 2.87 8.55
C CYS A 441 -13.91 1.87 7.85
N LEU A 442 -14.99 1.42 8.51
CA LEU A 442 -15.92 0.44 7.95
C LEU A 442 -16.54 0.91 6.62
N PRO A 443 -17.00 2.17 6.45
CA PRO A 443 -17.54 2.63 5.18
C PRO A 443 -16.53 2.50 4.02
N ALA A 444 -15.27 2.90 4.21
CA ALA A 444 -14.24 2.76 3.18
C ALA A 444 -13.98 1.27 2.83
N LEU A 445 -13.95 0.40 3.84
CA LEU A 445 -13.78 -1.04 3.64
C LEU A 445 -14.97 -1.70 2.93
N LEU A 446 -16.17 -1.15 3.10
CA LEU A 446 -17.40 -1.56 2.41
C LEU A 446 -17.64 -0.80 1.10
N ASP A 447 -16.63 -0.08 0.61
CA ASP A 447 -16.65 0.62 -0.69
C ASP A 447 -17.68 1.76 -0.78
N PHE A 448 -17.97 2.40 0.35
CA PHE A 448 -18.57 3.72 0.39
C PHE A 448 -17.48 4.77 0.11
N GLY A 449 -17.79 5.78 -0.70
CA GLY A 449 -16.86 6.88 -0.94
C GLY A 449 -16.66 7.65 0.37
N VAL A 450 -15.41 7.82 0.79
CA VAL A 450 -15.06 8.64 1.95
C VAL A 450 -14.06 9.71 1.50
N ALA A 451 -14.46 10.98 1.56
CA ALA A 451 -13.58 12.12 1.38
C ALA A 451 -13.16 12.64 2.74
N ILE A 452 -11.86 12.78 2.96
CA ILE A 452 -11.29 13.36 4.17
C ILE A 452 -10.70 14.71 3.79
N ASP A 453 -11.25 15.77 4.36
CA ASP A 453 -10.66 17.10 4.23
C ASP A 453 -9.97 17.45 5.54
N LEU A 454 -8.65 17.66 5.48
CA LEU A 454 -7.90 18.25 6.59
C LEU A 454 -8.12 19.77 6.54
N ALA A 455 -8.81 20.32 7.53
CA ALA A 455 -8.96 21.76 7.66
C ALA A 455 -7.65 22.39 8.18
N ASP A 456 -7.40 23.64 7.84
CA ASP A 456 -6.20 24.37 8.28
C ASP A 456 -6.07 24.31 9.80
N PHE A 457 -4.99 23.71 10.28
CA PHE A 457 -4.58 23.74 11.69
C PHE A 457 -4.07 25.15 12.01
N GLU A 458 -4.96 26.16 12.03
CA GLU A 458 -4.60 27.46 12.58
C GLU A 458 -4.32 27.32 14.08
N GLU A 459 -3.17 27.84 14.51
CA GLU A 459 -2.71 27.84 15.89
C GLU A 459 -3.78 28.45 16.82
N GLY A 460 -4.54 27.60 17.51
CA GLY A 460 -5.44 28.03 18.58
C GLY A 460 -6.85 27.43 18.57
N ALA A 461 -7.26 26.70 17.54
CA ALA A 461 -8.53 25.95 17.61
C ALA A 461 -8.38 24.74 18.54
N ALA A 462 -9.33 24.56 19.47
CA ALA A 462 -9.39 23.38 20.32
C ALA A 462 -9.28 22.10 19.47
N ALA A 463 -8.57 21.09 19.98
CA ALA A 463 -8.06 19.91 19.27
C ALA A 463 -9.11 18.93 18.67
N GLY A 464 -10.29 19.39 18.28
CA GLY A 464 -11.38 18.58 17.72
C GLY A 464 -11.78 18.86 16.26
N ASP A 465 -11.45 20.02 15.69
CA ASP A 465 -12.12 20.49 14.45
C ASP A 465 -11.26 20.46 13.16
N GLY A 466 -10.09 19.81 13.18
CA GLY A 466 -9.14 19.83 12.05
C GLY A 466 -9.38 18.79 10.94
N VAL A 467 -10.35 17.91 11.06
CA VAL A 467 -10.60 16.82 10.09
C VAL A 467 -12.11 16.70 9.84
N SER A 468 -12.54 16.91 8.60
CA SER A 468 -13.93 16.65 8.19
C SER A 468 -13.99 15.42 7.28
N VAL A 469 -15.00 14.57 7.50
CA VAL A 469 -15.22 13.35 6.72
C VAL A 469 -16.57 13.44 6.02
N ARG A 470 -16.57 13.26 4.70
CA ARG A 470 -17.78 13.26 3.86
C ARG A 470 -17.96 11.90 3.20
N PHE A 471 -19.16 11.33 3.33
CA PHE A 471 -19.54 10.08 2.67
C PHE A 471 -20.21 10.39 1.31
N TYR A 472 -19.92 9.61 0.27
CA TYR A 472 -20.56 9.72 -1.05
C TYR A 472 -20.79 8.37 -1.73
#